data_AF-A0A0S7ETA6-F1
#
_entry.id   AF-A0A0S7ETA6-F1
#
_cell.length_a   1.000
_cell.length_b   1.000
_cell.length_c   1.000
_cell.angle_alpha   90.00
_cell.angle_beta   90.00
_cell.angle_gamma   90.00
#
_symmetry.space_group_name_H-M   'P 1'
#
loop_
_entity.id
_entity.type
_entity.pdbx_description
1 polymer ?
#
loop_
_entity_poly.entity_id
_entity_poly.type
_entity_poly.pdbx_seq_one_letter_code
_entity_poly.pdbx_strand_id
1 'polypeptide(L)'
;EMFRWMLFLSRCVVVLLDPQNNKQDHIINASRKPFTALSFSPDGKHLATGESGHMPCVRVWEVGGGQVAEVQAHKYGVSCVAFSCSGSYVVSVGFQHDRTISVWDWRKGSIIATNKVSSRVFSVSVSQDSSYFVTAGNRHVKFWDLDGSKDRRVNSTVPLIGRSGLLGDHKNSVFCGVACGRGPSGEQHVLRHRRRGPVSVQQQPAAGGLGGPEGQRS
;
A
#
# COMPACT_ATOMS: atom_id res chain seq x y z
N GLU A 1 -9.00 20.52 -8.07
CA GLU A 1 -7.54 20.73 -8.06
C GLU A 1 -6.87 19.47 -7.56
N MET A 2 -6.11 18.78 -8.41
CA MET A 2 -5.56 17.46 -8.09
C MET A 2 -4.03 17.60 -8.05
N PHE A 3 -3.49 17.88 -6.87
CA PHE A 3 -2.04 17.90 -6.66
C PHE A 3 -1.49 16.48 -6.89
N ARG A 4 -0.63 16.34 -7.90
CA ARG A 4 -0.08 15.04 -8.30
C ARG A 4 1.41 15.00 -7.99
N TRP A 5 1.73 14.64 -6.75
CA TRP A 5 3.09 14.40 -6.29
C TRP A 5 3.61 13.05 -6.81
N MET A 6 4.81 13.03 -7.38
CA MET A 6 5.49 11.80 -7.85
C MET A 6 6.57 11.40 -6.86
N LEU A 7 6.52 10.18 -6.33
CA LEU A 7 7.38 9.72 -5.22
C LEU A 7 8.34 8.63 -5.69
N PHE A 8 9.64 8.80 -5.42
CA PHE A 8 10.67 7.78 -5.62
C PHE A 8 11.17 7.24 -4.28
N LEU A 9 11.23 5.91 -4.16
CA LEU A 9 11.83 5.21 -3.02
C LEU A 9 13.30 4.91 -3.33
N SER A 10 14.22 5.71 -2.77
CA SER A 10 15.66 5.48 -2.89
C SER A 10 16.27 5.40 -1.49
N ARG A 11 16.67 4.18 -1.10
CA ARG A 11 17.35 3.70 0.12
C ARG A 11 16.91 4.19 1.49
N CYS A 12 16.59 5.46 1.73
CA CYS A 12 16.10 6.08 2.98
C CYS A 12 15.40 7.43 2.75
N VAL A 13 15.20 7.83 1.50
CA VAL A 13 14.75 9.17 1.12
C VAL A 13 13.42 9.07 0.41
N VAL A 14 12.49 9.95 0.78
CA VAL A 14 11.31 10.26 -0.02
C VAL A 14 11.56 11.59 -0.72
N VAL A 15 11.34 11.60 -2.04
CA VAL A 15 11.40 12.82 -2.85
C VAL A 15 9.97 13.32 -3.06
N LEU A 16 9.71 14.57 -2.68
CA LEU A 16 8.47 15.29 -2.93
C LEU A 16 8.71 16.22 -4.12
N LEU A 17 7.96 16.05 -5.21
CA LEU A 17 8.04 16.91 -6.39
C LEU A 17 6.80 17.78 -6.51
N ASP A 18 6.95 19.10 -6.40
CA ASP A 18 5.93 20.08 -6.74
C ASP A 18 5.98 20.30 -8.26
N PRO A 19 5.02 19.77 -9.03
CA PRO A 19 5.07 19.88 -10.48
C PRO A 19 4.76 21.29 -10.98
N GLN A 20 4.08 22.14 -10.19
CA GLN A 20 3.72 23.49 -10.63
C GLN A 20 4.94 24.41 -10.57
N ASN A 21 5.71 24.31 -9.48
CA ASN A 21 6.90 25.12 -9.27
C ASN A 21 8.21 24.41 -9.68
N ASN A 22 8.11 23.15 -10.14
CA ASN A 22 9.23 22.24 -10.42
C ASN A 22 10.23 22.18 -9.25
N LYS A 23 9.73 22.28 -8.02
CA LYS A 23 10.54 22.27 -6.79
C LYS A 23 10.59 20.86 -6.23
N GLN A 24 11.76 20.44 -5.78
CA GLN A 24 11.95 19.17 -5.11
C GLN A 24 12.29 19.39 -3.64
N ASP A 25 11.59 18.69 -2.77
CA ASP A 25 11.86 18.61 -1.35
C ASP A 25 12.15 17.15 -0.97
N HIS A 26 12.87 16.95 0.14
CA HIS A 26 13.36 15.62 0.53
C HIS A 26 13.04 15.35 2.00
N ILE A 27 12.46 14.17 2.27
CA ILE A 27 12.34 13.62 3.61
C ILE A 27 13.40 12.52 3.74
N ILE A 28 14.30 12.69 4.70
CA ILE A 28 15.41 11.75 4.95
C ILE A 28 15.14 11.00 6.24
N ASN A 29 15.21 9.67 6.18
CA ASN A 29 15.06 8.84 7.36
C ASN A 29 16.31 8.85 8.24
N ALA A 30 16.22 9.43 9.43
CA ALA A 30 17.34 9.46 10.38
C ALA A 30 17.79 8.06 10.83
N SER A 31 16.88 7.09 10.88
CA SER A 31 17.18 5.72 11.32
C SER A 31 18.04 4.91 10.33
N ARG A 32 18.27 5.44 9.12
CA ARG A 32 18.92 4.76 7.98
C ARG A 32 18.27 3.44 7.57
N LYS A 33 16.99 3.23 7.87
CA LYS A 33 16.21 2.11 7.35
C LYS A 33 15.49 2.53 6.05
N PRO A 34 15.52 1.70 5.00
CA PRO A 34 14.73 1.98 3.80
C PRO A 34 13.24 2.04 4.05
N PHE A 35 12.60 3.02 3.43
CA PHE A 35 11.15 3.05 3.32
C PHE A 35 10.70 2.02 2.29
N THR A 36 9.73 1.20 2.67
CA THR A 36 9.13 0.16 1.80
C THR A 36 7.69 0.46 1.45
N ALA A 37 7.06 1.38 2.16
CA ALA A 37 5.69 1.79 1.90
C ALA A 37 5.50 3.28 2.19
N LEU A 38 4.61 3.91 1.45
CA LEU A 38 4.27 5.33 1.56
C LEU A 38 2.78 5.56 1.28
N SER A 39 2.20 6.60 1.88
CA SER A 39 0.84 7.05 1.60
C SER A 39 0.72 8.53 1.94
N PHE A 40 0.14 9.32 1.04
CA PHE A 40 -0.29 10.68 1.38
C PHE A 40 -1.56 10.66 2.21
N SER A 41 -1.70 11.66 3.07
CA SER A 41 -2.96 12.04 3.68
C SER A 41 -3.90 12.65 2.64
N PRO A 42 -5.23 12.58 2.83
CA PRO A 42 -6.19 13.11 1.88
C PRO A 42 -6.13 14.63 1.70
N ASP A 43 -5.67 15.36 2.71
CA ASP A 43 -5.51 16.82 2.66
C ASP A 43 -4.18 17.25 2.00
N GLY A 44 -3.29 16.29 1.69
CA GLY A 44 -1.99 16.53 1.09
C GLY A 44 -0.97 17.20 2.02
N LYS A 45 -1.27 17.34 3.32
CA LYS A 45 -0.38 18.01 4.29
C LYS A 45 0.56 17.06 4.99
N HIS A 46 0.18 15.80 5.12
CA HIS A 46 0.98 14.77 5.77
C HIS A 46 1.31 13.59 4.86
N LEU A 47 2.41 12.90 5.16
CA LEU A 47 2.85 11.68 4.50
C LEU A 47 3.12 10.59 5.55
N ALA A 48 2.61 9.38 5.33
CA ALA A 48 2.90 8.22 6.15
C ALA A 48 3.93 7.35 5.43
N THR A 49 4.91 6.85 6.18
CA THR A 49 5.95 5.95 5.66
C THR A 49 6.12 4.73 6.55
N GLY A 50 6.41 3.59 5.95
CA GLY A 50 6.77 2.37 6.66
C GLY A 50 8.21 1.95 6.37
N GLU A 51 8.96 1.61 7.41
CA GLU A 51 10.36 1.16 7.30
C GLU A 51 10.50 -0.34 7.05
N SER A 52 11.65 -0.73 6.52
CA SER A 52 12.09 -2.12 6.42
C SER A 52 12.99 -2.54 7.60
N GLY A 53 13.24 -3.84 7.71
CA GLY A 53 14.19 -4.40 8.67
C GLY A 53 13.56 -4.81 10.00
N HIS A 54 14.40 -4.92 11.03
CA HIS A 54 14.02 -5.30 12.38
C HIS A 54 13.53 -4.09 13.18
N MET A 55 12.46 -4.24 13.96
CA MET A 55 11.81 -3.15 14.70
C MET A 55 11.59 -1.90 13.83
N PRO A 56 10.86 -2.02 12.71
CA PRO A 56 10.56 -0.89 11.84
C PRO A 56 9.58 0.07 12.52
N CYS A 57 9.75 1.36 12.27
CA CYS A 57 8.77 2.38 12.58
C CYS A 57 7.81 2.60 11.40
N VAL A 58 6.57 2.93 11.74
CA VAL A 58 5.66 3.68 10.88
C VAL A 58 5.76 5.14 11.33
N ARG A 59 5.94 6.07 10.39
CA ARG A 59 6.08 7.51 10.68
C ARG A 59 5.08 8.34 9.91
N VAL A 60 4.68 9.46 10.51
CA VAL A 60 3.97 10.55 9.84
C VAL A 60 4.88 11.76 9.77
N TRP A 61 4.92 12.37 8.59
CA TRP A 61 5.71 13.55 8.25
C TRP A 61 4.80 14.67 7.79
N GLU A 62 5.18 15.91 8.06
CA GLU A 62 4.61 17.08 7.40
C GLU A 62 5.23 17.24 6.01
N VAL A 63 4.43 17.71 5.05
CA VAL A 63 4.86 17.92 3.66
C VAL A 63 5.81 19.13 3.51
N GLY A 64 6.00 19.94 4.56
CA GLY A 64 7.07 20.94 4.68
C GLY A 64 8.39 20.41 5.27
N GLY A 65 8.46 19.11 5.56
CA GLY A 65 9.54 18.50 6.31
C GLY A 65 9.22 18.44 7.82
N GLY A 66 9.85 17.48 8.50
CA GLY A 66 9.64 17.23 9.92
C GLY A 66 8.79 16.00 10.20
N GLN A 67 9.30 15.16 11.09
CA GLN A 67 8.55 14.03 11.64
C GLN A 67 7.61 14.55 12.73
N VAL A 68 6.32 14.22 12.65
CA VAL A 68 5.33 14.63 13.66
C VAL A 68 4.84 13.48 14.52
N ALA A 69 4.93 12.25 14.04
CA ALA A 69 4.55 11.07 14.82
C ALA A 69 5.32 9.83 14.38
N GLU A 70 5.53 8.89 15.30
CA GLU A 70 6.03 7.55 14.98
C GLU A 70 5.41 6.48 15.89
N VAL A 71 5.36 5.25 15.39
CA VAL A 71 4.94 4.08 16.16
C VAL A 71 5.70 2.83 15.71
N GLN A 72 6.08 1.99 16.67
CA GLN A 72 6.62 0.66 16.41
C GLN A 72 5.49 -0.39 16.50
N ALA A 73 4.69 -0.47 15.44
CA ALA A 73 3.55 -1.39 15.38
C ALA A 73 3.91 -2.80 14.92
N HIS A 74 5.13 -2.99 14.41
CA HIS A 74 5.56 -4.21 13.71
C HIS A 74 6.94 -4.67 14.18
N LYS A 75 7.16 -5.99 14.14
CA LYS A 75 8.46 -6.60 14.51
C LYS A 75 9.40 -6.73 13.32
N TYR A 76 8.82 -6.95 12.14
CA TYR A 76 9.50 -7.13 10.87
C TYR A 76 8.91 -6.14 9.88
N GLY A 77 9.75 -5.60 8.98
CA GLY A 77 9.47 -4.52 8.01
C GLY A 77 8.01 -4.25 7.61
N VAL A 78 7.67 -3.01 7.32
CA VAL A 78 6.31 -2.61 6.92
C VAL A 78 6.11 -2.83 5.43
N SER A 79 5.17 -3.67 5.06
CA SER A 79 4.86 -4.00 3.67
C SER A 79 3.94 -3.00 2.99
N CYS A 80 2.99 -2.44 3.73
CA CYS A 80 1.99 -1.49 3.22
C CYS A 80 1.67 -0.47 4.30
N VAL A 81 1.40 0.77 3.88
CA VAL A 81 0.78 1.82 4.71
C VAL A 81 -0.33 2.48 3.91
N ALA A 82 -1.38 2.93 4.58
CA ALA A 82 -2.43 3.73 3.98
C ALA A 82 -3.01 4.71 5.00
N PHE A 83 -3.17 5.96 4.60
CA PHE A 83 -3.97 6.90 5.35
C PHE A 83 -5.46 6.61 5.20
N SER A 84 -6.20 6.85 6.27
CA SER A 84 -7.65 6.98 6.20
C SER A 84 -8.08 8.16 5.34
N CYS A 85 -9.23 8.04 4.67
CA CYS A 85 -9.83 9.13 3.90
C CYS A 85 -10.28 10.31 4.79
N SER A 86 -10.46 10.08 6.09
CA SER A 86 -10.69 11.12 7.10
C SER A 86 -9.41 11.74 7.67
N GLY A 87 -8.23 11.18 7.35
CA GLY A 87 -6.93 11.60 7.89
C GLY A 87 -6.71 11.28 9.38
N SER A 88 -7.66 10.63 10.05
CA SER A 88 -7.64 10.42 11.50
C SER A 88 -6.74 9.27 11.96
N TYR A 89 -6.54 8.25 11.11
CA TYR A 89 -5.70 7.10 11.41
C TYR A 89 -4.88 6.65 10.19
N VAL A 90 -3.85 5.85 10.47
CA VAL A 90 -3.01 5.15 9.49
C VAL A 90 -3.17 3.65 9.67
N VAL A 91 -3.36 2.92 8.57
CA VAL A 91 -3.32 1.47 8.53
C VAL A 91 -1.93 1.04 8.08
N SER A 92 -1.30 0.13 8.80
CA SER A 92 -0.01 -0.46 8.44
C SER A 92 -0.07 -1.99 8.47
N VAL A 93 0.71 -2.63 7.61
CA VAL A 93 0.76 -4.10 7.51
C VAL A 93 2.19 -4.59 7.56
N GLY A 94 2.49 -5.46 8.51
CA GLY A 94 3.81 -6.06 8.68
C GLY A 94 4.18 -7.06 7.58
N PHE A 95 5.47 -7.30 7.40
CA PHE A 95 5.98 -8.25 6.40
C PHE A 95 5.61 -9.70 6.72
N GLN A 96 5.99 -10.61 5.83
CA GLN A 96 5.65 -12.04 5.88
C GLN A 96 5.93 -12.76 7.21
N HIS A 97 6.85 -12.28 8.06
CA HIS A 97 7.14 -12.91 9.36
C HIS A 97 6.31 -12.32 10.51
N ASP A 98 5.81 -11.09 10.37
CA ASP A 98 4.95 -10.44 11.36
C ASP A 98 3.48 -10.79 11.09
N ARG A 99 3.04 -10.58 9.84
CA ARG A 99 1.67 -10.82 9.38
C ARG A 99 0.63 -10.22 10.32
N THR A 100 0.85 -8.99 10.75
CA THR A 100 -0.07 -8.20 11.55
C THR A 100 -0.55 -6.99 10.75
N ILE A 101 -1.80 -6.62 10.95
CA ILE A 101 -2.36 -5.34 10.55
C ILE A 101 -2.51 -4.52 11.82
N SER A 102 -2.13 -3.24 11.75
CA SER A 102 -2.29 -2.29 12.83
C SER A 102 -2.98 -1.04 12.31
N VAL A 103 -3.89 -0.51 13.12
CA VAL A 103 -4.58 0.76 12.88
C VAL A 103 -4.16 1.70 13.99
N TRP A 104 -3.53 2.79 13.58
CA TRP A 104 -2.85 3.72 14.46
C TRP A 104 -3.53 5.09 14.39
N ASP A 105 -4.06 5.54 15.53
CA ASP A 105 -4.47 6.93 15.71
C ASP A 105 -3.19 7.74 15.96
N TRP A 106 -2.65 8.27 14.87
CA TRP A 106 -1.32 8.89 14.85
C TRP A 106 -1.26 10.20 15.64
N ARG A 107 -2.42 10.86 15.83
CA ARG A 107 -2.53 12.08 16.64
C ARG A 107 -2.53 11.78 18.13
N LYS A 108 -3.13 10.65 18.53
CA LYS A 108 -3.08 10.17 19.92
C LYS A 108 -1.85 9.32 20.24
N GLY A 109 -1.12 8.88 19.22
CA GLY A 109 0.06 8.04 19.38
C GLY A 109 -0.26 6.59 19.78
N SER A 110 -1.50 6.12 19.63
CA SER A 110 -1.93 4.81 20.12
C SER A 110 -2.47 3.89 19.02
N ILE A 111 -2.17 2.60 19.13
CA ILE A 111 -2.73 1.57 18.24
C ILE A 111 -4.14 1.27 18.72
N ILE A 112 -5.13 1.70 17.94
CA ILE A 112 -6.54 1.55 18.28
C ILE A 112 -7.07 0.16 17.94
N ALA A 113 -6.53 -0.48 16.90
CA ALA A 113 -6.93 -1.82 16.54
C ALA A 113 -5.81 -2.64 15.88
N THR A 114 -5.83 -3.96 16.07
CA THR A 114 -4.87 -4.88 15.45
C THR A 114 -5.48 -6.24 15.14
N ASN A 115 -4.95 -6.95 14.14
CA ASN A 115 -5.29 -8.35 13.89
C ASN A 115 -4.18 -9.05 13.10
N LYS A 116 -4.13 -10.38 13.17
CA LYS A 116 -3.22 -11.20 12.38
C LYS A 116 -3.83 -11.54 11.02
N VAL A 117 -3.00 -11.54 9.99
CA VAL A 117 -3.33 -12.06 8.66
C VAL A 117 -2.67 -13.41 8.44
N SER A 118 -3.38 -14.30 7.76
CA SER A 118 -2.88 -15.65 7.47
C SER A 118 -1.91 -15.69 6.29
N SER A 119 -1.82 -14.62 5.51
CA SER A 119 -1.07 -14.57 4.27
C SER A 119 -0.49 -13.19 4.00
N ARG A 120 0.44 -13.14 3.05
CA ARG A 120 1.16 -11.92 2.69
C ARG A 120 0.22 -10.92 2.02
N VAL A 121 0.17 -9.71 2.56
CA VAL A 121 -0.57 -8.57 2.01
C VAL A 121 0.37 -7.75 1.12
N PHE A 122 -0.16 -7.28 0.00
CA PHE A 122 0.56 -6.45 -0.96
C PHE A 122 -0.06 -5.06 -1.13
N SER A 123 -1.33 -4.90 -0.76
CA SER A 123 -2.03 -3.63 -0.95
C SER A 123 -3.14 -3.46 0.10
N VAL A 124 -3.36 -2.20 0.48
CA VAL A 124 -4.45 -1.74 1.34
C VAL A 124 -5.18 -0.61 0.64
N SER A 125 -6.50 -0.57 0.77
CA SER A 125 -7.31 0.59 0.40
C SER A 125 -8.36 0.84 1.47
N VAL A 126 -8.53 2.11 1.84
CA VAL A 126 -9.52 2.55 2.84
C VAL A 126 -10.76 3.03 2.10
N SER A 127 -11.94 2.78 2.66
CA SER A 127 -13.20 3.29 2.14
C SER A 127 -13.27 4.81 2.25
N GLN A 128 -14.05 5.45 1.37
CA GLN A 128 -14.12 6.92 1.31
C GLN A 128 -14.67 7.53 2.62
N ASP A 129 -15.59 6.83 3.27
CA ASP A 129 -16.17 7.16 4.57
C ASP A 129 -15.29 6.76 5.77
N SER A 130 -14.16 6.09 5.53
CA SER A 130 -13.22 5.61 6.58
C SER A 130 -13.86 4.69 7.62
N SER A 131 -14.96 4.03 7.29
CA SER A 131 -15.63 3.05 8.15
C SER A 131 -15.03 1.65 8.01
N TYR A 132 -14.43 1.33 6.86
CA TYR A 132 -13.78 0.05 6.63
C TYR A 132 -12.55 0.20 5.72
N PHE A 133 -11.78 -0.87 5.62
CA PHE A 133 -10.68 -0.96 4.67
C PHE A 133 -10.54 -2.39 4.15
N VAL A 134 -9.86 -2.55 3.03
CA VAL A 134 -9.62 -3.85 2.41
C VAL A 134 -8.12 -4.09 2.27
N THR A 135 -7.70 -5.29 2.61
CA THR A 135 -6.34 -5.78 2.37
C THR A 135 -6.38 -6.85 1.29
N ALA A 136 -5.44 -6.77 0.35
CA ALA A 136 -5.31 -7.70 -0.76
C ALA A 136 -3.88 -8.26 -0.85
N GLY A 137 -3.76 -9.54 -1.18
CA GLY A 137 -2.53 -10.29 -1.03
C GLY A 137 -2.51 -11.64 -1.75
N ASN A 138 -1.61 -12.52 -1.31
CA ASN A 138 -1.56 -13.91 -1.77
C ASN A 138 -2.73 -14.70 -1.17
N ARG A 139 -3.67 -15.16 -2.00
CA ARG A 139 -4.90 -15.87 -1.55
C ARG A 139 -5.66 -15.13 -0.46
N HIS A 140 -5.58 -13.80 -0.49
CA HIS A 140 -6.03 -12.96 0.60
C HIS A 140 -6.73 -11.74 0.04
N VAL A 141 -8.02 -11.66 0.30
CA VAL A 141 -8.80 -10.44 0.20
C VAL A 141 -9.67 -10.42 1.44
N LYS A 142 -9.49 -9.41 2.30
CA LYS A 142 -10.23 -9.33 3.55
C LYS A 142 -10.69 -7.90 3.78
N PHE A 143 -11.97 -7.77 4.08
CA PHE A 143 -12.65 -6.54 4.45
C PHE A 143 -12.58 -6.40 5.96
N TRP A 144 -12.21 -5.23 6.45
CA TRP A 144 -12.03 -4.96 7.87
C TRP A 144 -12.91 -3.81 8.27
N ASP A 145 -13.78 -4.07 9.22
CA ASP A 145 -14.71 -3.10 9.76
C ASP A 145 -14.06 -2.39 10.96
N LEU A 146 -14.09 -1.05 10.95
CA LEU A 146 -13.64 -0.21 12.06
C LEU A 146 -14.81 0.25 12.94
N ASP A 147 -16.05 0.08 12.51
CA ASP A 147 -17.22 0.47 13.28
C ASP A 147 -17.45 -0.43 14.49
N GLY A 148 -17.03 -1.70 14.44
CA GLY A 148 -16.96 -2.58 15.62
C GLY A 148 -16.00 -2.07 16.71
N SER A 149 -15.13 -1.11 16.39
CA SER A 149 -14.23 -0.40 17.33
C SER A 149 -14.84 0.91 17.87
N LYS A 150 -16.08 1.27 17.48
CA LYS A 150 -16.76 2.49 17.98
C LYS A 150 -17.19 2.41 19.44
N ASP A 151 -16.99 1.27 20.10
CA ASP A 151 -17.02 1.19 21.56
C ASP A 151 -15.76 1.85 22.14
N ARG A 152 -15.63 3.17 21.92
CA ARG A 152 -14.56 4.08 22.35
C ARG A 152 -14.41 4.18 23.87
N ARG A 153 -15.09 3.32 24.64
CA ARG A 153 -15.04 3.29 26.10
C ARG A 153 -13.82 2.56 26.66
N VAL A 154 -13.01 1.93 25.80
CA VAL A 154 -11.82 1.22 26.25
C VAL A 154 -10.58 1.88 25.64
N ASN A 155 -9.69 2.40 26.49
CA ASN A 155 -8.35 2.89 26.11
C ASN A 155 -7.39 1.74 25.70
N SER A 156 -7.93 0.65 25.13
CA SER A 156 -7.19 -0.55 24.80
C SER A 156 -7.32 -0.87 23.31
N THR A 157 -6.27 -1.45 22.75
CA THR A 157 -6.27 -1.92 21.37
C THR A 157 -7.33 -3.00 21.18
N VAL A 158 -8.26 -2.79 20.25
CA VAL A 158 -9.32 -3.77 19.96
C VAL A 158 -8.92 -4.74 18.83
N PRO A 159 -9.41 -5.98 18.83
CA PRO A 159 -9.23 -6.87 17.69
C PRO A 159 -9.99 -6.35 16.47
N LEU A 160 -9.35 -6.25 15.30
CA LEU A 160 -10.07 -5.90 14.07
C LEU A 160 -11.00 -7.04 13.67
N ILE A 161 -12.26 -6.71 13.38
CA ILE A 161 -13.23 -7.66 12.84
C ILE A 161 -13.15 -7.59 11.33
N GLY A 162 -12.98 -8.74 10.67
CA GLY A 162 -12.92 -8.75 9.22
C GLY A 162 -13.54 -9.99 8.59
N ARG A 163 -14.06 -9.79 7.38
CA ARG A 163 -14.76 -10.79 6.56
C ARG A 163 -13.91 -11.09 5.32
N SER A 164 -13.70 -12.37 5.05
CA SER A 164 -13.00 -12.79 3.83
C SER A 164 -13.85 -12.48 2.60
N GLY A 165 -13.22 -11.99 1.53
CA GLY A 165 -13.88 -11.81 0.25
C GLY A 165 -14.27 -13.15 -0.38
N LEU A 166 -15.39 -13.16 -1.11
CA LEU A 166 -15.84 -14.31 -1.88
C LEU A 166 -15.03 -14.37 -3.19
N LEU A 167 -13.93 -15.11 -3.18
CA LEU A 167 -12.99 -15.15 -4.32
C LEU A 167 -13.37 -16.16 -5.40
N GLY A 168 -14.26 -17.11 -5.12
CA GLY A 168 -14.63 -18.19 -6.05
C GLY A 168 -13.40 -18.90 -6.63
N ASP A 169 -13.33 -18.97 -7.95
CA ASP A 169 -12.21 -19.58 -8.69
C ASP A 169 -10.86 -18.87 -8.48
N HIS A 170 -10.87 -17.63 -8.00
CA HIS A 170 -9.67 -16.85 -7.72
C HIS A 170 -9.08 -17.11 -6.32
N LYS A 171 -9.57 -18.09 -5.56
CA LYS A 171 -9.05 -18.42 -4.21
C LYS A 171 -7.55 -18.66 -4.14
N ASN A 172 -6.93 -19.11 -5.25
CA ASN A 172 -5.49 -19.37 -5.35
C ASN A 172 -4.70 -18.23 -6.03
N SER A 173 -5.35 -17.11 -6.33
CA SER A 173 -4.74 -15.98 -7.04
C SER A 173 -3.93 -15.08 -6.11
N VAL A 174 -3.03 -14.31 -6.72
CA VAL A 174 -2.27 -13.25 -6.06
C VAL A 174 -2.86 -11.90 -6.47
N PHE A 175 -3.33 -11.14 -5.50
CA PHE A 175 -3.85 -9.78 -5.70
C PHE A 175 -2.78 -8.78 -5.30
N CYS A 176 -2.30 -7.98 -6.26
CA CYS A 176 -1.25 -7.00 -6.01
C CYS A 176 -1.76 -5.57 -5.76
N GLY A 177 -3.07 -5.34 -5.93
CA GLY A 177 -3.67 -4.02 -5.83
C GLY A 177 -5.10 -4.11 -5.35
N VAL A 178 -5.53 -3.10 -4.62
CA VAL A 178 -6.91 -2.93 -4.20
C VAL A 178 -7.26 -1.45 -4.23
N ALA A 179 -8.50 -1.14 -4.56
CA ALA A 179 -9.05 0.21 -4.54
C ALA A 179 -10.51 0.10 -4.09
N CYS A 180 -10.89 0.94 -3.13
CA CYS A 180 -12.28 1.19 -2.80
C CYS A 180 -12.79 2.32 -3.69
N GLY A 181 -13.95 2.14 -4.32
CA GLY A 181 -14.64 3.20 -5.08
C GLY A 181 -16.13 3.15 -4.81
N ARG A 182 -16.83 4.26 -5.07
CA ARG A 182 -18.29 4.36 -4.93
C ARG A 182 -18.94 4.34 -6.31
N GLY A 183 -19.86 3.41 -6.51
CA GLY A 183 -20.68 3.31 -7.72
C GLY A 183 -21.82 4.35 -7.74
N PRO A 184 -22.49 4.53 -8.89
CA PRO A 184 -23.62 5.46 -9.04
C PRO A 184 -24.80 5.18 -8.10
N SER A 185 -24.98 3.91 -7.69
CA SER A 185 -25.99 3.46 -6.74
C SER A 185 -25.61 3.69 -5.27
N GLY A 186 -24.41 4.24 -5.00
CA GLY A 186 -23.86 4.33 -3.65
C GLY A 186 -23.23 3.04 -3.13
N GLU A 187 -23.27 1.94 -3.90
CA GLU A 187 -22.57 0.70 -3.58
C GLU A 187 -21.06 0.87 -3.74
N GLN A 188 -20.29 0.42 -2.75
CA GLN A 188 -18.84 0.50 -2.83
C GLN A 188 -18.27 -0.76 -3.48
N HIS A 189 -17.53 -0.60 -4.57
CA HIS A 189 -16.86 -1.69 -5.28
C HIS A 189 -15.38 -1.72 -4.94
N VAL A 190 -14.85 -2.94 -4.83
CA VAL A 190 -13.46 -3.21 -4.53
C VAL A 190 -12.94 -4.17 -5.58
N LEU A 191 -11.94 -3.78 -6.38
CA LEU A 191 -11.04 -4.70 -7.11
C LEU A 191 -10.03 -3.92 -7.98
N ARG A 192 -8.74 -4.30 -7.91
CA ARG A 192 -7.87 -4.20 -9.10
C ARG A 192 -6.99 -5.44 -9.22
N HIS A 193 -7.37 -6.32 -10.14
CA HIS A 193 -6.60 -7.51 -10.50
C HIS A 193 -5.43 -7.13 -11.41
N ARG A 194 -4.20 -7.49 -11.03
CA ARG A 194 -3.07 -7.59 -11.96
C ARG A 194 -2.54 -9.01 -11.87
N ARG A 195 -2.73 -9.80 -12.93
CA ARG A 195 -2.03 -11.08 -13.11
C ARG A 195 -0.53 -10.77 -13.17
N ARG A 196 0.27 -11.36 -12.28
CA ARG A 196 1.62 -11.78 -12.68
C ARG A 196 1.46 -13.15 -13.33
N GLY A 197 1.28 -13.16 -14.64
CA GLY A 197 1.61 -14.36 -15.42
C GLY A 197 3.13 -14.54 -15.46
N PRO A 198 3.64 -15.75 -15.75
CA PRO A 198 5.03 -15.89 -16.16
C PRO A 198 5.24 -14.94 -17.35
N VAL A 199 6.36 -14.23 -17.36
CA VAL A 199 6.80 -13.51 -18.56
C VAL A 199 7.10 -14.60 -19.58
N SER A 200 6.15 -14.90 -20.44
CA SER A 200 6.43 -15.61 -21.68
C SER A 200 7.27 -14.66 -22.50
N VAL A 201 8.58 -14.91 -22.56
CA VAL A 201 9.38 -14.38 -23.65
C VAL A 201 8.83 -15.05 -24.90
N GLN A 202 7.91 -14.38 -25.59
CA GLN A 202 7.64 -14.71 -26.98
C GLN A 202 8.92 -14.39 -27.74
N GLN A 203 9.73 -15.41 -28.02
CA GLN A 203 10.65 -15.33 -29.14
C GLN A 203 9.81 -14.97 -30.36
N GLN A 204 10.12 -13.84 -30.98
CA GLN A 204 9.60 -13.52 -32.30
C GLN A 204 9.96 -14.67 -33.25
N PRO A 205 9.00 -15.22 -34.01
CA PRO A 205 9.38 -15.99 -35.18
C PRO A 205 10.03 -15.02 -36.17
N ALA A 206 11.23 -15.33 -36.63
CA ALA A 206 11.83 -14.66 -37.77
C ALA A 206 10.95 -14.91 -39.00
N ALA A 207 10.11 -13.94 -39.35
CA ALA A 207 9.41 -13.91 -40.63
C ALA A 207 10.45 -13.64 -41.72
N GLY A 208 10.59 -14.58 -42.65
CA GLY A 208 11.66 -14.63 -43.62
C GLY A 208 11.35 -14.09 -45.01
N GLY A 209 12.22 -14.52 -45.93
CA GLY A 209 12.09 -14.48 -47.39
C GLY A 209 12.83 -13.33 -48.05
N LEU A 210 13.39 -13.44 -49.26
CA LEU A 210 13.53 -14.50 -50.27
C LEU A 210 14.46 -13.88 -51.36
N GLY A 211 15.18 -14.70 -52.13
CA GLY A 211 15.60 -14.35 -53.50
C GLY A 211 17.11 -14.32 -53.79
N GLY A 212 17.58 -15.26 -54.61
CA GLY A 212 18.93 -15.32 -55.20
C GLY A 212 19.21 -14.25 -56.26
N PRO A 213 20.27 -14.40 -57.10
CA PRO A 213 20.29 -15.49 -58.09
C PRO A 213 21.67 -16.13 -58.37
N GLU A 214 21.63 -17.18 -59.19
CA GLU A 214 22.74 -17.93 -59.80
C GLU A 214 23.53 -17.16 -60.88
N GLY A 215 24.76 -17.61 -61.13
CA GLY A 215 25.61 -17.33 -62.31
C GLY A 215 26.90 -16.56 -61.94
N GLN A 216 28.13 -16.90 -62.36
CA GLN A 216 28.65 -17.75 -63.43
C GLN A 216 30.09 -18.24 -63.10
N ARG A 217 30.41 -19.43 -63.62
CA ARG A 217 31.69 -19.95 -64.17
C ARG A 217 33.03 -19.27 -63.80
N SER A 218 34.00 -20.10 -63.38
CA SER A 218 35.05 -20.66 -64.26
C SER A 218 35.75 -21.83 -63.56
#